data_AF-A0A9D2H2Q6-F1
#
_entry.id   AF-A0A9D2H2Q6-F1
#
_cell.length_a   1.000
_cell.length_b   1.000
_cell.length_c   1.000
_cell.angle_alpha   90.00
_cell.angle_beta   90.00
_cell.angle_gamma   90.00
#
_symmetry.space_group_name_H-M   'P 1'
#
loop_
_entity.id
_entity.type
_entity.pdbx_description
1 polymer ?
#
loop_
_entity_poly.entity_id
_entity_poly.type
_entity_poly.pdbx_seq_one_letter_code
_entity_poly.pdbx_strand_id
1 'polypeptide(L)'
;MARKGNKQKKYSAEFKISVIMDMHENHLGYRETARKHKLGNNVCQGKNLAIKWERIYLEEGAAGLVEERRGRGAKGKPRKKPLSPEAESDLLDEVQRLRERNEYLEMELEYLKKLDALIRAEEERNGRKPK
;
A
#
# COMPACT_ATOMS: atom_id res chain seq x y z
N MET A 1 15.23 -12.41 -40.77
CA MET A 1 15.92 -12.63 -39.47
C MET A 1 14.89 -12.71 -38.34
N ALA A 2 14.51 -13.90 -37.90
CA ALA A 2 13.61 -14.06 -36.75
C ALA A 2 14.37 -13.66 -35.47
N ARG A 3 13.87 -12.66 -34.72
CA ARG A 3 14.47 -12.28 -33.43
C ARG A 3 14.38 -13.48 -32.48
N LYS A 4 15.53 -14.02 -32.07
CA LYS A 4 15.64 -15.08 -31.06
C LYS A 4 14.81 -14.68 -29.85
N GLY A 5 13.77 -15.45 -29.52
CA GLY A 5 12.82 -15.11 -28.47
C GLY A 5 13.53 -14.91 -27.13
N ASN A 6 13.46 -13.71 -26.58
CA ASN A 6 14.06 -13.40 -25.29
C ASN A 6 13.22 -14.10 -24.20
N LYS A 7 13.76 -15.13 -23.55
CA LYS A 7 13.06 -15.86 -22.48
C LYS A 7 12.89 -14.93 -21.29
N GLN A 8 11.67 -14.41 -21.08
CA GLN A 8 11.35 -13.59 -19.91
C GLN A 8 11.42 -14.46 -18.64
N LYS A 9 12.15 -13.98 -17.61
CA LYS A 9 12.12 -14.57 -16.28
C LYS A 9 10.69 -14.59 -15.76
N LYS A 10 10.24 -15.75 -15.28
CA LYS A 10 8.97 -15.93 -14.58
C LYS A 10 9.23 -15.89 -13.09
N TYR A 11 8.33 -15.23 -12.36
CA TYR A 11 8.37 -15.11 -10.91
C TYR A 11 7.07 -15.69 -10.36
N SER A 12 7.14 -16.45 -9.27
CA SER A 12 5.95 -16.95 -8.58
C SER A 12 5.15 -15.80 -7.99
N ALA A 13 3.84 -16.00 -7.81
CA ALA A 13 2.97 -14.99 -7.22
C ALA A 13 3.41 -14.64 -5.78
N GLU A 14 3.71 -15.67 -4.99
CA GLU A 14 4.22 -15.53 -3.62
C GLU A 14 5.50 -14.69 -3.56
N PHE A 15 6.45 -14.91 -4.48
CA PHE A 15 7.66 -14.11 -4.56
C PHE A 15 7.34 -12.64 -4.88
N LYS A 16 6.45 -12.38 -5.87
CA LYS A 16 6.05 -11.02 -6.20
C LYS A 16 5.42 -10.31 -4.98
N ILE A 17 4.56 -11.00 -4.24
CA ILE A 17 3.90 -10.46 -3.04
C ILE A 17 4.93 -10.16 -1.96
N SER A 18 5.82 -11.10 -1.65
CA SER A 18 6.88 -10.91 -0.65
C SER A 18 7.78 -9.71 -0.98
N VAL A 19 8.15 -9.53 -2.25
CA VAL A 19 8.94 -8.38 -2.70
C VAL A 19 8.21 -7.05 -2.48
N ILE A 20 6.89 -7.00 -2.70
CA ILE A 20 6.09 -5.79 -2.49
C ILE A 20 5.89 -5.50 -1.01
N MET A 21 5.59 -6.50 -0.19
CA MET A 21 5.47 -6.34 1.27
C MET A 21 6.77 -5.80 1.87
N ASP A 22 7.90 -6.45 1.55
CA ASP A 22 9.23 -6.03 2.00
C ASP A 22 9.58 -4.60 1.56
N MET A 23 9.13 -4.18 0.37
CA MET A 23 9.34 -2.83 -0.13
C MET A 23 8.56 -1.78 0.68
N HIS A 24 7.31 -2.07 1.06
CA HIS A 24 6.50 -1.15 1.86
C HIS A 24 6.93 -1.13 3.33
N GLU A 25 7.22 -2.29 3.93
CA GLU A 25 7.65 -2.40 5.34
C GLU A 25 9.00 -1.71 5.58
N ASN A 26 9.94 -1.81 4.64
CA ASN A 26 11.28 -1.23 4.77
C ASN A 26 11.44 0.09 3.99
N HIS A 27 10.35 0.64 3.44
CA HIS A 27 10.34 1.88 2.65
C HIS A 27 11.41 1.92 1.54
N LEU A 28 11.63 0.80 0.87
CA LEU A 28 12.68 0.67 -0.15
C LEU A 28 12.28 1.36 -1.46
N GLY A 29 13.22 2.07 -2.07
CA GLY A 29 13.01 2.59 -3.42
C GLY A 29 13.02 1.47 -4.48
N TYR A 30 12.34 1.67 -5.61
CA TYR A 30 12.24 0.65 -6.68
C TYR A 30 13.59 0.07 -7.16
N ARG A 31 14.64 0.90 -7.24
CA ARG A 31 15.99 0.45 -7.64
C ARG A 31 16.70 -0.32 -6.53
N GLU A 32 16.37 -0.04 -5.28
CA GLU A 32 16.89 -0.76 -4.12
C GLU A 32 16.22 -2.12 -4.00
N THR A 33 14.89 -2.17 -4.11
CA THR A 33 14.10 -3.40 -4.19
C THR A 33 14.61 -4.30 -5.33
N ALA A 34 14.89 -3.72 -6.49
CA ALA A 34 15.46 -4.46 -7.63
C ALA A 34 16.84 -5.05 -7.35
N ARG A 35 17.70 -4.35 -6.59
CA ARG A 35 19.03 -4.83 -6.20
C ARG A 35 18.93 -5.91 -5.12
N LYS A 36 18.16 -5.67 -4.05
CA LYS A 36 17.94 -6.58 -2.93
C LYS A 36 17.42 -7.94 -3.40
N HIS A 37 16.40 -7.91 -4.27
CA HIS A 37 15.71 -9.10 -4.76
C HIS A 37 16.23 -9.61 -6.12
N LYS A 38 17.33 -9.03 -6.62
CA LYS A 38 17.97 -9.39 -7.91
C LYS A 38 16.95 -9.50 -9.06
N LEU A 39 16.09 -8.49 -9.19
CA LEU A 39 15.00 -8.46 -10.17
C LEU A 39 15.51 -8.17 -11.59
N GLY A 40 14.99 -8.91 -12.57
CA GLY A 40 15.34 -8.73 -13.98
C GLY A 40 16.76 -9.18 -14.33
N ASN A 41 17.27 -8.70 -15.47
CA ASN A 41 18.65 -8.92 -15.89
C ASN A 41 19.56 -7.73 -15.52
N ASN A 42 18.98 -6.56 -15.26
CA ASN A 42 19.68 -5.38 -14.78
C ASN A 42 18.75 -4.54 -13.90
N VAL A 43 19.32 -3.57 -13.19
CA VAL A 43 18.59 -2.73 -12.22
C VAL A 43 17.44 -1.96 -12.87
N CYS A 44 17.60 -1.48 -14.10
CA CYS A 44 16.55 -0.75 -14.82
C CYS A 44 15.34 -1.65 -15.14
N GLN A 45 15.58 -2.88 -15.59
CA GLN A 45 14.50 -3.85 -15.79
C GLN A 45 13.85 -4.22 -14.47
N GLY A 46 14.64 -4.51 -13.43
CA GLY A 46 14.13 -4.83 -12.11
C GLY A 46 13.25 -3.73 -11.52
N LYS A 47 13.67 -2.46 -11.65
CA LYS A 47 12.89 -1.28 -11.27
C LYS A 47 11.52 -1.28 -11.96
N ASN A 48 11.49 -1.49 -13.27
CA ASN A 48 10.24 -1.50 -14.05
C ASN A 48 9.33 -2.69 -13.69
N LEU A 49 9.90 -3.83 -13.30
CA LEU A 49 9.13 -4.96 -12.77
C LEU A 49 8.49 -4.60 -11.42
N ALA A 50 9.26 -4.02 -10.49
CA ALA A 50 8.77 -3.61 -9.18
C ALA A 50 7.62 -2.60 -9.30
N ILE A 51 7.77 -1.55 -10.11
CA ILE A 51 6.69 -0.57 -10.39
C ILE A 51 5.44 -1.27 -10.93
N LYS A 52 5.61 -2.22 -11.86
CA LYS A 52 4.47 -2.93 -12.43
C LYS A 52 3.75 -3.80 -11.40
N TRP A 53 4.50 -4.46 -10.52
CA TRP A 53 3.93 -5.30 -9.47
C TRP A 53 3.24 -4.49 -8.38
N GLU A 54 3.85 -3.39 -7.94
CA GLU A 54 3.26 -2.49 -6.95
C GLU A 54 1.95 -1.90 -7.49
N ARG A 55 1.93 -1.44 -8.74
CA ARG A 55 0.69 -0.95 -9.36
C ARG A 55 -0.41 -2.01 -9.37
N ILE A 56 -0.08 -3.26 -9.71
CA ILE A 56 -1.07 -4.36 -9.68
C ILE A 56 -1.55 -4.61 -8.25
N TYR A 57 -0.64 -4.59 -7.27
CA TYR A 57 -0.96 -4.80 -5.87
C TYR A 57 -1.87 -3.71 -5.30
N LEU A 58 -1.62 -2.43 -5.62
CA LEU A 58 -2.45 -1.31 -5.18
C LEU A 58 -3.84 -1.30 -5.85
N GLU A 59 -3.94 -1.77 -7.10
CA GLU A 59 -5.20 -1.76 -7.85
C GLU A 59 -6.07 -3.02 -7.66
N GLU A 60 -5.46 -4.18 -7.48
CA GLU A 60 -6.11 -5.50 -7.51
C GLU A 60 -5.76 -6.36 -6.28
N GLY A 61 -4.92 -5.86 -5.38
CA GLY A 61 -4.41 -6.61 -4.23
C GLY A 61 -3.46 -7.75 -4.62
N ALA A 62 -3.20 -8.63 -3.65
CA ALA A 62 -2.38 -9.82 -3.86
C ALA A 62 -2.95 -10.74 -4.95
N ALA A 63 -4.28 -10.82 -5.07
CA ALA A 63 -4.96 -11.63 -6.07
C ALA A 63 -4.56 -11.27 -7.51
N GLY A 64 -4.35 -9.97 -7.80
CA GLY A 64 -3.89 -9.51 -9.11
C GLY A 64 -2.49 -9.98 -9.51
N LEU A 65 -1.63 -10.32 -8.54
CA LEU A 65 -0.28 -10.85 -8.80
C LEU A 65 -0.26 -12.37 -9.06
N VAL A 66 -1.31 -13.06 -8.59
CA VAL A 66 -1.54 -14.51 -8.82
C VAL A 66 -1.99 -14.75 -10.25
N GLU A 67 -2.85 -13.89 -10.79
CA GLU A 67 -3.41 -14.05 -12.13
C GLU A 67 -2.38 -13.70 -13.23
N GLU A 68 -1.89 -14.71 -13.95
CA GLU A 68 -0.94 -14.51 -15.05
C GLU A 68 -1.68 -14.17 -16.36
N ARG A 69 -1.82 -12.87 -16.66
CA ARG A 69 -2.49 -12.36 -17.88
C ARG A 69 -1.54 -12.10 -19.06
N ARG A 70 -0.36 -12.72 -19.12
CA ARG A 70 0.60 -12.53 -20.24
C ARG A 70 0.36 -13.56 -21.35
N GLY A 71 0.56 -13.16 -22.60
CA GLY A 71 0.55 -14.06 -23.76
C GLY A 71 -0.46 -13.66 -24.84
N ARG A 72 -0.26 -14.22 -26.04
CA ARG A 72 -1.12 -13.99 -27.20
C ARG A 72 -2.41 -14.81 -26.99
N GLY A 73 -3.44 -14.18 -26.43
CA GLY A 73 -4.69 -14.83 -26.03
C GLY A 73 -5.22 -14.40 -24.66
N ALA A 74 -4.44 -13.63 -23.89
CA ALA A 74 -4.92 -13.07 -22.63
C ALA A 74 -6.09 -12.12 -22.86
N LYS A 75 -7.17 -12.28 -22.08
CA LYS A 75 -8.41 -11.48 -22.16
C LYS A 75 -8.26 -10.02 -21.71
N GLY A 76 -7.02 -9.52 -21.58
CA GLY A 76 -6.72 -8.20 -21.03
C GLY A 76 -7.13 -8.08 -19.56
N LYS A 77 -6.98 -6.87 -19.00
CA LYS A 77 -7.56 -6.56 -17.69
C LYS A 77 -9.08 -6.40 -17.87
N PRO A 78 -9.93 -7.04 -17.06
CA PRO A 78 -11.37 -6.78 -17.09
C PRO A 78 -11.60 -5.28 -16.84
N ARG A 79 -12.51 -4.67 -17.60
CA ARG A 79 -12.89 -3.27 -17.36
C ARG A 79 -13.50 -3.18 -15.97
N LYS A 80 -13.08 -2.19 -15.17
CA LYS A 80 -13.76 -1.88 -13.91
C LYS A 80 -15.23 -1.61 -14.25
N LYS A 81 -16.14 -2.41 -13.70
CA LYS A 81 -17.57 -2.11 -13.77
C LYS A 81 -17.84 -0.96 -12.81
N PRO A 82 -18.66 0.03 -13.18
CA PRO A 82 -19.15 0.99 -12.19
C PRO A 82 -19.86 0.22 -11.08
N LEU A 83 -19.78 0.75 -9.86
CA LEU A 83 -20.59 0.25 -8.75
C LEU A 83 -22.08 0.47 -9.09
N SER A 84 -22.98 -0.30 -8.50
CA SER A 84 -24.40 0.05 -8.63
C SER A 84 -24.69 1.30 -7.78
N PRO A 85 -25.69 2.12 -8.15
CA PRO A 85 -26.01 3.34 -7.41
C PRO A 85 -26.25 3.11 -5.91
N GLU A 86 -26.84 1.97 -5.54
CA GLU A 86 -27.07 1.59 -4.14
C GLU A 86 -25.75 1.38 -3.40
N ALA A 87 -24.81 0.64 -3.99
CA ALA A 87 -23.50 0.42 -3.40
C ALA A 87 -22.68 1.71 -3.29
N GLU A 88 -22.87 2.66 -4.21
CA GLU A 88 -22.24 3.99 -4.10
C GLU A 88 -22.83 4.80 -2.96
N SER A 89 -24.16 4.77 -2.78
CA SER A 89 -24.84 5.44 -1.64
C SER A 89 -24.38 4.88 -0.30
N ASP A 90 -24.38 3.56 -0.14
CA ASP A 90 -23.96 2.90 1.10
C ASP A 90 -22.50 3.26 1.47
N LEU A 91 -21.63 3.35 0.47
CA LEU A 91 -20.24 3.78 0.68
C LEU A 91 -20.12 5.25 1.09
N LEU A 92 -20.97 6.13 0.54
CA LEU A 92 -20.99 7.54 0.93
C LEU A 92 -21.44 7.70 2.38
N ASP A 93 -22.44 6.95 2.81
CA ASP A 93 -22.95 6.96 4.19
C ASP A 93 -21.89 6.45 5.17
N GLU A 94 -21.19 5.35 4.84
CA GLU A 94 -20.11 4.84 5.68
C GLU A 94 -18.91 5.81 5.73
N VAL A 95 -18.56 6.45 4.62
CA VAL A 95 -17.50 7.50 4.60
C VAL A 95 -17.88 8.67 5.51
N GLN A 96 -19.15 9.08 5.51
CA GLN A 96 -19.63 10.15 6.37
C GLN A 96 -19.54 9.76 7.85
N ARG A 97 -20.01 8.56 8.20
CA ARG A 97 -19.92 8.01 9.56
C ARG A 97 -18.47 7.89 10.05
N LEU A 98 -17.55 7.44 9.18
CA LEU A 98 -16.13 7.34 9.51
C LEU A 98 -15.49 8.71 9.73
N ARG A 99 -15.89 9.73 8.95
CA ARG A 99 -15.42 11.11 9.16
C ARG A 99 -15.87 11.66 10.51
N GLU A 100 -17.14 11.49 10.86
CA GLU A 100 -17.68 11.90 12.17
C GLU A 100 -16.97 11.19 13.32
N ARG A 101 -16.69 9.89 13.16
CA ARG A 101 -15.93 9.14 14.16
C ARG A 101 -14.49 9.63 14.30
N ASN A 102 -13.82 9.94 13.19
CA ASN A 102 -12.46 10.48 13.21
C ASN A 102 -12.43 11.86 13.88
N GLU A 103 -13.36 12.75 13.55
CA GLU A 103 -13.47 14.07 14.17
C GLU A 103 -13.68 13.95 15.69
N TYR A 104 -14.56 13.05 16.13
CA TYR A 104 -14.75 12.77 17.54
C TYR A 104 -13.46 12.31 18.24
N LEU A 105 -12.70 11.40 17.61
CA LEU A 105 -11.45 10.90 18.15
C LEU A 105 -10.36 11.99 18.18
N GLU A 106 -10.31 12.88 17.19
CA GLU A 106 -9.39 14.02 17.18
C GLU A 106 -9.70 14.98 18.33
N MET A 107 -10.98 15.25 18.59
CA MET A 107 -11.43 16.05 19.74
C MET A 107 -11.09 15.39 21.08
N GLU A 108 -11.30 14.07 21.20
CA GLU A 108 -10.93 13.30 22.40
C GLU A 108 -9.41 13.38 22.66
N LEU A 109 -8.59 13.23 21.61
CA LEU A 109 -7.15 13.38 21.69
C LEU A 109 -6.72 14.80 22.09
N GLU A 110 -7.39 15.83 21.56
CA GLU A 110 -7.11 17.22 21.94
C GLU A 110 -7.44 17.47 23.41
N TYR A 111 -8.57 16.96 23.89
CA TYR A 111 -8.96 17.05 25.29
C TYR A 111 -7.91 16.38 26.21
N LEU A 112 -7.48 15.17 25.87
CA LEU A 112 -6.45 14.45 26.65
C LEU A 112 -5.11 15.19 26.66
N LYS A 113 -4.70 15.80 25.54
CA LYS A 113 -3.49 16.63 25.48
C LYS A 113 -3.59 17.86 26.38
N LYS A 114 -4.76 18.53 26.39
CA LYS A 114 -5.01 19.67 27.30
C LYS A 114 -4.97 19.24 28.75
N LEU A 115 -5.55 18.09 29.09
CA LEU A 115 -5.52 17.55 30.44
C LEU A 115 -4.08 17.22 30.89
N ASP A 116 -3.30 16.54 30.06
CA ASP A 116 -1.89 16.23 30.35
C ASP A 116 -1.06 17.51 30.55
N ALA A 117 -1.28 18.54 29.72
CA ALA A 117 -0.61 19.84 29.89
C ALA A 117 -0.92 20.51 31.24
N LEU A 118 -2.17 20.44 31.71
CA LEU A 118 -2.56 20.97 33.02
C LEU A 118 -1.93 20.19 34.17
N ILE A 119 -1.89 18.86 34.09
CA ILE A 119 -1.24 18.01 35.09
C ILE A 119 0.25 18.34 35.19
N ARG A 120 0.95 18.42 34.05
CA ARG A 120 2.37 18.79 34.01
C ARG A 120 2.63 20.18 34.61
N ALA A 121 1.80 21.17 34.29
CA ALA A 121 1.93 22.51 34.86
C ALA A 121 1.74 22.53 36.39
N GLU A 122 0.81 21.72 36.91
CA GLU A 122 0.57 21.60 38.35
C GLU A 122 1.70 20.82 39.06
N GLU A 123 2.27 19.79 38.43
CA GLU A 123 3.46 19.07 38.93
C GLU A 123 4.69 19.99 39.03
N GLU A 124 4.94 20.80 38.00
CA GLU A 124 5.99 21.82 37.98
C GLU A 124 5.80 22.84 39.12
N ARG A 125 4.57 23.33 39.31
CA ARG A 125 4.22 24.26 40.39
C ARG A 125 4.41 23.66 41.78
N ASN A 126 4.03 22.40 41.96
CA ASN A 126 4.11 21.70 43.25
C ASN A 126 5.49 21.10 43.53
N GLY A 127 6.47 21.26 42.63
CA GLY A 127 7.83 20.72 42.77
C GLY A 127 7.89 19.18 42.80
N ARG A 128 6.80 18.50 42.44
CA ARG A 128 6.71 17.05 42.37
C ARG A 128 7.13 16.63 40.96
N LYS A 129 8.43 16.47 40.73
CA LYS A 129 8.91 15.91 39.47
C LYS A 129 8.44 14.44 39.36
N PRO A 130 7.81 14.04 38.25
CA PRO A 130 7.55 12.62 37.99
C PRO A 130 8.90 11.87 37.87
N LYS A 131 8.96 10.67 38.47
CA LYS A 131 10.11 9.75 38.40
C LYS A 131 10.21 9.06 37.05
#